data_AF-A0A2V6GFJ3-F1
#
_entry.id   AF-A0A2V6GFJ3-F1
#
_cell.length_a   1.000
_cell.length_b   1.000
_cell.length_c   1.000
_cell.angle_alpha   90.00
_cell.angle_beta   90.00
_cell.angle_gamma   90.00
#
_symmetry.space_group_name_H-M   'P 1'
#
loop_
_entity.id
_entity.type
_entity.pdbx_description
1 polymer ?
#
loop_
_entity_poly.entity_id
_entity_poly.type
_entity_poly.pdbx_seq_one_letter_code
_entity_poly.pdbx_strand_id
1 'polypeptide(L)'
;NWKEYVRSNKGSNFTERPRIALLLGTVIADGFIAVQAEDAPTVKEIGQRVLALSKGIGVGNSITPHAKAIIEAADKRKWENVRQELDRTQNSVQQAMNEVHDEKLSQLVSLGGWLRGTEVLTAVVTKRFSTDGAELLHQPDLLAYFQTRLQAMPEFDLAIIREIQGALVEVKPLIDVGNAHISPESVKKINEITTRLDSGIVTRD
;
A
#
# COMPACT_ATOMS: atom_id res chain seq x y z
N ASN A 1 19.58 3.01 -1.02
CA ASN A 1 19.78 1.56 -0.78
C ASN A 1 18.41 1.00 -0.40
N TRP A 2 17.72 0.27 -1.26
CA TRP A 2 16.31 -0.11 -1.04
C TRP A 2 16.06 -1.01 0.18
N LYS A 3 17.09 -1.72 0.65
CA LYS A 3 17.00 -2.59 1.83
C LYS A 3 16.56 -1.87 3.10
N GLU A 4 16.81 -0.57 3.22
CA GLU A 4 16.42 0.22 4.39
C GLU A 4 14.91 0.50 4.47
N TYR A 5 14.18 0.32 3.36
CA TYR A 5 12.73 0.49 3.30
C TYR A 5 11.97 -0.84 3.38
N VAL A 6 12.70 -1.96 3.42
CA VAL A 6 12.11 -3.29 3.62
C VAL A 6 11.66 -3.42 5.07
N ARG A 7 10.38 -3.71 5.28
CA ARG A 7 9.78 -3.90 6.60
C ARG A 7 10.23 -5.22 7.23
N SER A 8 10.53 -5.20 8.53
CA SER A 8 10.91 -6.38 9.33
C SER A 8 9.79 -6.95 10.23
N ASN A 9 8.69 -6.21 10.44
CA ASN A 9 7.58 -6.61 11.30
C ASN A 9 6.42 -7.24 10.50
N LYS A 10 5.83 -8.32 11.02
CA LYS A 10 4.86 -9.18 10.31
C LYS A 10 3.43 -8.63 10.29
N GLY A 11 3.16 -7.56 11.03
CA GLY A 11 1.81 -7.05 11.25
C GLY A 11 1.01 -7.98 12.16
N SER A 12 -0.07 -7.46 12.75
CA SER A 12 -0.91 -8.23 13.67
C SER A 12 -1.90 -9.13 12.93
N ASN A 13 -2.33 -10.22 13.55
CA ASN A 13 -3.44 -11.04 13.04
C ASN A 13 -4.76 -10.29 13.27
N PHE A 14 -5.31 -9.70 12.22
CA PHE A 14 -6.59 -9.01 12.23
C PHE A 14 -7.74 -9.93 11.78
N THR A 15 -8.95 -9.60 12.23
CA THR A 15 -10.19 -10.33 11.85
C THR A 15 -11.13 -9.46 11.02
N GLU A 16 -10.94 -8.15 11.07
CA GLU A 16 -11.77 -7.14 10.43
C GLU A 16 -11.40 -7.03 8.95
N ARG A 17 -12.29 -7.46 8.05
CA ARG A 17 -12.06 -7.45 6.59
C ARG A 17 -11.56 -6.09 6.06
N PRO A 18 -12.08 -4.92 6.48
CA PRO A 18 -11.59 -3.61 6.01
C PRO A 18 -10.11 -3.38 6.34
N ARG A 19 -9.67 -3.81 7.53
CA ARG A 19 -8.28 -3.68 7.96
C ARG A 19 -7.37 -4.67 7.25
N ILE A 20 -7.83 -5.91 7.04
CA ILE A 20 -7.11 -6.91 6.25
C ILE A 20 -6.93 -6.42 4.81
N ALA A 21 -7.94 -5.76 4.22
CA ALA A 21 -7.85 -5.17 2.88
C ALA A 21 -6.80 -4.05 2.81
N LEU A 22 -6.82 -3.08 3.74
CA LEU A 22 -5.78 -2.06 3.85
C LEU A 22 -4.39 -2.69 3.96
N LEU A 23 -4.23 -3.66 4.87
CA LEU A 23 -2.96 -4.35 5.09
C LEU A 23 -2.49 -5.08 3.83
N LEU A 24 -3.37 -5.79 3.11
CA LEU A 24 -3.03 -6.46 1.86
C LEU A 24 -2.42 -5.48 0.85
N GLY A 25 -3.01 -4.30 0.71
CA GLY A 25 -2.47 -3.22 -0.14
C GLY A 25 -1.04 -2.84 0.24
N THR A 26 -0.79 -2.60 1.54
CA THR A 26 0.56 -2.25 2.02
C THR A 26 1.57 -3.37 1.78
N VAL A 27 1.17 -4.64 1.90
CA VAL A 27 2.05 -5.80 1.70
C VAL A 27 2.42 -5.98 0.24
N ILE A 28 1.49 -5.74 -0.69
CA ILE A 28 1.78 -5.76 -2.12
C ILE A 28 2.77 -4.64 -2.46
N ALA A 29 2.60 -3.43 -1.89
CA ALA A 29 3.54 -2.32 -2.05
C ALA A 29 4.94 -2.66 -1.50
N ASP A 30 5.03 -3.28 -0.31
CA ASP A 30 6.29 -3.83 0.23
C ASP A 30 6.95 -4.82 -0.75
N GLY A 31 6.15 -5.58 -1.52
CA GLY A 31 6.62 -6.49 -2.57
C GLY A 31 7.50 -5.79 -3.59
N PHE A 32 7.04 -4.65 -4.11
CA PHE A 32 7.80 -3.89 -5.09
C PHE A 32 9.11 -3.35 -4.49
N ILE A 33 9.10 -2.92 -3.23
CA ILE A 33 10.29 -2.44 -2.52
C ILE A 33 11.31 -3.56 -2.32
N ALA A 34 10.85 -4.75 -1.90
CA ALA A 34 11.70 -5.92 -1.74
C ALA A 34 12.32 -6.41 -3.06
N VAL A 35 11.60 -6.27 -4.18
CA VAL A 35 12.13 -6.52 -5.52
C VAL A 35 13.24 -5.53 -5.87
N GLN A 36 13.04 -4.23 -5.62
CA GLN A 36 14.09 -3.22 -5.84
C GLN A 36 15.32 -3.44 -4.94
N ALA A 37 15.13 -4.07 -3.79
CA ALA A 37 16.19 -4.44 -2.87
C ALA A 37 16.88 -5.79 -3.21
N GLU A 38 16.37 -6.52 -4.20
CA GLU A 38 16.77 -7.90 -4.54
C GLU A 38 16.75 -8.84 -3.32
N ASP A 39 15.80 -8.64 -2.42
CA ASP A 39 15.70 -9.36 -1.15
C ASP A 39 14.79 -10.60 -1.28
N ALA A 40 15.38 -11.71 -1.74
CA ALA A 40 14.62 -12.96 -1.94
C ALA A 40 13.89 -13.45 -0.67
N PRO A 41 14.52 -13.51 0.52
CA PRO A 41 13.81 -13.90 1.75
C PRO A 41 12.56 -13.07 2.01
N THR A 42 12.66 -11.74 1.88
CA THR A 42 11.54 -10.83 2.10
C THR A 42 10.45 -11.01 1.05
N VAL A 43 10.81 -11.14 -0.24
CA VAL A 43 9.82 -11.39 -1.30
C VAL A 43 9.04 -12.68 -1.05
N LYS A 44 9.69 -13.75 -0.57
CA LYS A 44 8.99 -15.00 -0.22
C LYS A 44 8.02 -14.80 0.94
N GLU A 45 8.45 -14.08 1.98
CA GLU A 45 7.57 -13.72 3.10
C GLU A 45 6.35 -12.91 2.63
N ILE A 46 6.57 -11.96 1.72
CA ILE A 46 5.49 -11.16 1.13
C ILE A 46 4.51 -12.05 0.37
N GLY A 47 4.99 -12.99 -0.45
CA GLY A 47 4.13 -13.97 -1.12
C GLY A 47 3.27 -14.78 -0.14
N GLN A 48 3.84 -15.21 0.99
CA GLN A 48 3.11 -15.92 2.04
C GLN A 48 2.06 -15.02 2.73
N ARG A 49 2.39 -13.75 2.99
CA ARG A 49 1.47 -12.79 3.61
C ARG A 49 0.32 -12.42 2.66
N VAL A 50 0.60 -12.20 1.37
CA VAL A 50 -0.44 -12.00 0.33
C VAL A 50 -1.41 -13.18 0.31
N LEU A 51 -0.91 -14.42 0.40
CA LEU A 51 -1.75 -15.62 0.47
C LEU A 51 -2.62 -15.65 1.73
N ALA A 52 -2.07 -15.31 2.89
CA ALA A 52 -2.82 -15.32 4.15
C ALA A 52 -3.92 -14.25 4.18
N LEU A 53 -3.59 -13.02 3.79
CA LEU A 53 -4.51 -11.88 3.80
C LEU A 53 -5.63 -12.02 2.76
N SER A 54 -5.31 -12.51 1.55
CA SER A 54 -6.31 -12.77 0.51
C SER A 54 -7.36 -13.81 0.94
N LYS A 55 -6.98 -14.82 1.73
CA LYS A 55 -7.93 -15.75 2.35
C LYS A 55 -8.82 -15.05 3.37
N GLY A 56 -8.25 -14.17 4.20
CA GLY A 56 -8.99 -13.42 5.23
C GLY A 56 -10.09 -12.50 4.69
N ILE A 57 -10.00 -12.10 3.41
CA ILE A 57 -11.02 -11.28 2.74
C ILE A 57 -11.83 -12.04 1.69
N GLY A 58 -11.65 -13.36 1.57
CA GLY A 58 -12.50 -14.22 0.72
C GLY A 58 -12.07 -14.38 -0.73
N VAL A 59 -10.92 -13.82 -1.15
CA VAL A 59 -10.44 -13.88 -2.55
C VAL A 59 -9.27 -14.86 -2.74
N GLY A 60 -8.98 -15.70 -1.75
CA GLY A 60 -7.80 -16.56 -1.73
C GLY A 60 -7.65 -17.49 -2.95
N ASN A 61 -8.74 -17.95 -3.55
CA ASN A 61 -8.69 -18.84 -4.72
C ASN A 61 -8.05 -18.15 -5.94
N SER A 62 -8.44 -16.91 -6.22
CA SER A 62 -7.92 -16.13 -7.34
C SER A 62 -6.47 -15.67 -7.11
N ILE A 63 -6.06 -15.52 -5.84
CA ILE A 63 -4.75 -14.96 -5.47
C ILE A 63 -3.68 -16.03 -5.20
N THR A 64 -4.09 -17.25 -4.80
CA THR A 64 -3.15 -18.34 -4.49
C THR A 64 -2.14 -18.64 -5.61
N PRO A 65 -2.52 -18.68 -6.90
CA PRO A 65 -1.57 -18.92 -7.98
C PRO A 65 -0.48 -17.83 -8.06
N HIS A 66 -0.87 -16.57 -7.93
CA HIS A 66 0.06 -15.44 -7.96
C HIS A 66 1.04 -15.46 -6.78
N ALA A 67 0.53 -15.72 -5.57
CA ALA A 67 1.38 -15.83 -4.39
C ALA A 67 2.45 -16.93 -4.53
N LYS A 68 2.09 -18.09 -5.11
CA LYS A 68 3.05 -19.16 -5.42
C LYS A 68 4.07 -18.74 -6.48
N ALA A 69 3.61 -18.10 -7.56
CA ALA A 69 4.49 -17.62 -8.62
C ALA A 69 5.51 -16.58 -8.13
N ILE A 70 5.10 -15.67 -7.23
CA ILE A 70 5.98 -14.71 -6.55
C ILE A 70 7.09 -15.44 -5.80
N ILE A 71 6.74 -16.43 -4.97
CA ILE A 71 7.69 -17.21 -4.16
C ILE A 71 8.65 -17.97 -5.09
N GLU A 72 8.15 -18.67 -6.10
CA GLU A 72 8.98 -19.43 -7.03
C GLU A 72 9.91 -18.56 -7.88
N ALA A 73 9.46 -17.36 -8.29
CA ALA A 73 10.28 -16.41 -9.01
C ALA A 73 11.39 -15.83 -8.11
N ALA A 74 11.09 -15.58 -6.83
CA ALA A 74 12.06 -15.13 -5.84
C ALA A 74 13.13 -16.20 -5.55
N ASP A 75 12.75 -17.46 -5.44
CA ASP A 75 13.68 -18.61 -5.32
C ASP A 75 14.71 -18.62 -6.45
N LYS A 76 14.25 -18.31 -7.66
CA LYS A 76 15.07 -18.26 -8.88
C LYS A 76 15.71 -16.90 -9.13
N ARG A 77 15.53 -15.92 -8.23
CA ARG A 77 15.98 -14.52 -8.36
C ARG A 77 15.56 -13.86 -9.69
N LYS A 78 14.37 -14.21 -10.19
CA LYS A 78 13.81 -13.63 -11.42
C LYS A 78 13.01 -12.38 -11.06
N TRP A 79 13.70 -11.28 -10.76
CA TRP A 79 13.10 -10.05 -10.23
C TRP A 79 12.03 -9.44 -11.12
N GLU A 80 12.24 -9.45 -12.44
CA GLU A 80 11.25 -8.98 -13.40
C GLU A 80 9.96 -9.81 -13.33
N ASN A 81 10.08 -11.12 -13.19
CA ASN A 81 8.91 -12.00 -13.03
C ASN A 81 8.19 -11.75 -11.70
N VAL A 82 8.92 -11.50 -10.61
CA VAL A 82 8.31 -11.14 -9.32
C VAL A 82 7.51 -9.85 -9.46
N ARG A 83 8.09 -8.82 -10.09
CA ARG A 83 7.42 -7.54 -10.32
C ARG A 83 6.13 -7.72 -11.13
N GLN A 84 6.20 -8.43 -12.24
CA GLN A 84 5.03 -8.71 -13.08
C GLN A 84 3.94 -9.48 -12.33
N GLU A 85 4.31 -10.43 -11.47
CA GLU A 85 3.33 -11.14 -10.65
C GLU A 85 2.72 -10.30 -9.53
N LEU A 86 3.46 -9.34 -8.95
CA LEU A 86 2.89 -8.38 -8.01
C LEU A 86 1.87 -7.45 -8.71
N ASP A 87 2.18 -6.97 -9.92
CA ASP A 87 1.25 -6.18 -10.74
C ASP A 87 -0.03 -6.97 -11.06
N ARG A 88 0.13 -8.24 -11.48
CA ARG A 88 -1.00 -9.16 -11.71
C ARG A 88 -1.80 -9.42 -10.45
N THR A 89 -1.13 -9.58 -9.30
CA THR A 89 -1.79 -9.78 -8.00
C THR A 89 -2.72 -8.62 -7.70
N GLN A 90 -2.25 -7.37 -7.85
CA GLN A 90 -3.06 -6.19 -7.58
C GLN A 90 -4.33 -6.16 -8.46
N ASN A 91 -4.18 -6.46 -9.76
CA ASN A 91 -5.31 -6.52 -10.69
C ASN A 91 -6.29 -7.65 -10.36
N SER A 92 -5.79 -8.86 -10.07
CA SER A 92 -6.61 -10.01 -9.70
C SER A 92 -7.35 -9.81 -8.38
N VAL A 93 -6.77 -9.10 -7.40
CA VAL A 93 -7.48 -8.73 -6.16
C VAL A 93 -8.67 -7.82 -6.48
N GLN A 94 -8.44 -6.79 -7.28
CA GLN A 94 -9.47 -5.85 -7.67
C GLN A 94 -10.61 -6.55 -8.45
N GLN A 95 -10.28 -7.43 -9.39
CA GLN A 95 -11.27 -8.20 -10.14
C GLN A 95 -12.06 -9.16 -9.25
N ALA A 96 -11.36 -9.99 -8.45
CA ALA A 96 -12.00 -10.99 -7.61
C ALA A 96 -12.94 -10.37 -6.58
N MET A 97 -12.59 -9.19 -6.04
CA MET A 97 -13.47 -8.46 -5.12
C MET A 97 -14.71 -7.91 -5.82
N ASN A 98 -14.60 -7.44 -7.06
CA ASN A 98 -15.76 -6.98 -7.83
C ASN A 98 -16.72 -8.15 -8.14
N GLU A 99 -16.18 -9.32 -8.46
CA GLU A 99 -16.97 -10.53 -8.74
C GLU A 99 -17.81 -10.99 -7.54
N VAL A 100 -17.35 -10.73 -6.31
CA VAL A 100 -18.08 -11.06 -5.07
C VAL A 100 -18.80 -9.86 -4.47
N HIS A 101 -18.96 -8.76 -5.22
CA HIS A 101 -19.60 -7.51 -4.78
C HIS A 101 -18.94 -6.83 -3.56
N ASP A 102 -17.65 -7.06 -3.33
CA ASP A 102 -16.83 -6.43 -2.29
C ASP A 102 -16.00 -5.25 -2.85
N GLU A 103 -16.59 -4.48 -3.77
CA GLU A 103 -15.96 -3.32 -4.42
C GLU A 103 -15.40 -2.31 -3.41
N LYS A 104 -16.06 -2.15 -2.26
CA LYS A 104 -15.60 -1.26 -1.18
C LYS A 104 -14.30 -1.73 -0.54
N LEU A 105 -14.13 -3.04 -0.34
CA LEU A 105 -12.88 -3.60 0.19
C LEU A 105 -11.74 -3.47 -0.82
N SER A 106 -12.03 -3.55 -2.12
CA SER A 106 -11.01 -3.37 -3.15
C SER A 106 -10.41 -1.97 -3.10
N GLN A 107 -11.24 -0.95 -2.85
CA GLN A 107 -10.76 0.43 -2.67
C GLN A 107 -9.83 0.56 -1.47
N LEU A 108 -10.10 -0.18 -0.38
CA LEU A 108 -9.22 -0.21 0.78
C LEU A 108 -7.88 -0.89 0.46
N VAL A 109 -7.85 -1.93 -0.39
CA VAL A 109 -6.58 -2.50 -0.89
C VAL A 109 -5.80 -1.45 -1.67
N SER A 110 -6.45 -0.75 -2.63
CA SER A 110 -5.79 0.31 -3.40
C SER A 110 -5.28 1.45 -2.52
N LEU A 111 -6.06 1.87 -1.53
CA LEU A 111 -5.68 2.90 -0.57
C LEU A 111 -4.48 2.48 0.28
N GLY A 112 -4.45 1.24 0.79
CA GLY A 112 -3.32 0.71 1.54
C GLY A 112 -2.03 0.70 0.70
N GLY A 113 -2.12 0.29 -0.57
CA GLY A 113 -0.99 0.34 -1.50
C GLY A 113 -0.49 1.77 -1.75
N TRP A 114 -1.42 2.72 -1.95
CA TRP A 114 -1.08 4.13 -2.14
C TRP A 114 -0.41 4.75 -0.91
N LEU A 115 -0.97 4.54 0.29
CA LEU A 115 -0.39 5.07 1.54
C LEU A 115 1.04 4.58 1.73
N ARG A 116 1.29 3.28 1.53
CA ARG A 116 2.62 2.70 1.66
C ARG A 116 3.59 3.19 0.57
N GLY A 117 3.11 3.32 -0.67
CA GLY A 117 3.90 3.88 -1.77
C GLY A 117 4.31 5.33 -1.51
N THR A 118 3.37 6.16 -1.04
CA THR A 118 3.60 7.57 -0.68
C THR A 118 4.59 7.68 0.48
N GLU A 119 4.47 6.84 1.51
CA GLU A 119 5.42 6.78 2.64
C GLU A 119 6.86 6.54 2.15
N VAL A 120 7.08 5.51 1.32
CA VAL A 120 8.42 5.20 0.82
C VAL A 120 8.94 6.26 -0.13
N LEU A 121 8.12 6.74 -1.05
CA LEU A 121 8.50 7.80 -1.98
C LEU A 121 8.96 9.04 -1.21
N THR A 122 8.16 9.50 -0.24
CA THR A 122 8.52 10.66 0.58
C THR A 122 9.77 10.42 1.42
N ALA A 123 10.01 9.20 1.93
CA ALA A 123 11.23 8.87 2.66
C ALA A 123 12.47 8.92 1.75
N VAL A 124 12.37 8.41 0.52
CA VAL A 124 13.45 8.46 -0.48
C VAL A 124 13.75 9.90 -0.88
N VAL A 125 12.73 10.70 -1.18
CA VAL A 125 12.86 12.11 -1.54
C VAL A 125 13.43 12.91 -0.37
N THR A 126 13.01 12.66 0.87
CA THR A 126 13.50 13.41 2.04
C THR A 126 15.01 13.20 2.27
N LYS A 127 15.56 12.01 2.02
CA LYS A 127 17.00 11.76 2.19
C LYS A 127 17.88 12.55 1.22
N ARG A 128 17.39 12.77 0.01
CA ARG A 128 18.05 13.59 -1.01
C ARG A 128 16.95 14.27 -1.82
N PHE A 129 16.57 15.47 -1.36
CA PHE A 129 15.47 16.19 -1.98
C PHE A 129 15.69 16.33 -3.48
N SER A 130 14.69 15.90 -4.26
CA SER A 130 14.62 16.16 -5.69
C SER A 130 13.23 16.69 -6.01
N THR A 131 13.19 17.76 -6.80
CA THR A 131 11.93 18.34 -7.26
C THR A 131 11.15 17.31 -8.09
N ASP A 132 11.80 16.66 -9.05
CA ASP A 132 11.17 15.64 -9.90
C ASP A 132 10.56 14.49 -9.08
N GLY A 133 11.20 14.08 -7.98
CA GLY A 133 10.69 13.05 -7.10
C GLY A 133 9.53 13.55 -6.22
N ALA A 134 9.59 14.80 -5.78
CA ALA A 134 8.49 15.44 -5.05
C ALA A 134 7.25 15.61 -5.95
N GLU A 135 7.42 15.96 -7.23
CA GLU A 135 6.31 16.10 -8.19
C GLU A 135 5.55 14.79 -8.43
N LEU A 136 6.17 13.62 -8.20
CA LEU A 136 5.45 12.34 -8.24
C LEU A 136 4.33 12.24 -7.19
N LEU A 137 4.37 13.06 -6.13
CA LEU A 137 3.33 13.13 -5.10
C LEU A 137 2.14 13.98 -5.53
N HIS A 138 2.26 14.78 -6.59
CA HIS A 138 1.23 15.70 -7.06
C HIS A 138 0.09 14.94 -7.77
N GLN A 139 -0.71 14.23 -6.98
CA GLN A 139 -1.84 13.41 -7.43
C GLN A 139 -3.14 13.79 -6.69
N PRO A 140 -3.61 15.05 -6.81
CA PRO A 140 -4.73 15.57 -6.03
C PRO A 140 -6.05 14.87 -6.35
N ASP A 141 -6.24 14.44 -7.60
CA ASP A 141 -7.44 13.71 -8.04
C ASP A 141 -7.53 12.32 -7.41
N LEU A 142 -6.38 11.62 -7.29
CA LEU A 142 -6.34 10.31 -6.66
C LEU A 142 -6.63 10.41 -5.16
N LEU A 143 -6.12 11.46 -4.49
CA LEU A 143 -6.45 11.71 -3.10
C LEU A 143 -7.94 12.03 -2.93
N ALA A 144 -8.51 12.89 -3.79
CA ALA A 144 -9.94 13.24 -3.77
C ALA A 144 -10.82 12.01 -4.03
N TYR A 145 -10.38 11.12 -4.93
CA TYR A 145 -11.00 9.83 -5.17
C TYR A 145 -11.07 9.00 -3.89
N PHE A 146 -9.95 8.80 -3.19
CA PHE A 146 -9.93 8.03 -1.94
C PHE A 146 -10.79 8.66 -0.85
N GLN A 147 -10.77 10.00 -0.70
CA GLN A 147 -11.65 10.70 0.24
C GLN A 147 -13.13 10.42 -0.05
N THR A 148 -13.54 10.54 -1.31
CA THR A 148 -14.92 10.28 -1.74
C THR A 148 -15.32 8.84 -1.49
N ARG A 149 -14.42 7.89 -1.80
CA ARG A 149 -14.66 6.46 -1.56
C ARG A 149 -14.83 6.17 -0.07
N LEU A 150 -13.96 6.68 0.79
CA LEU A 150 -14.06 6.47 2.24
C LEU A 150 -15.35 7.08 2.84
N GLN A 151 -15.79 8.23 2.35
CA GLN A 151 -17.06 8.84 2.77
C GLN A 151 -18.27 7.99 2.39
N ALA A 152 -18.20 7.25 1.28
CA ALA A 152 -19.25 6.34 0.82
C ALA A 152 -19.24 4.97 1.53
N MET A 153 -18.42 4.79 2.57
CA MET A 153 -18.27 3.53 3.33
C MET A 153 -18.49 3.73 4.85
N PRO A 154 -19.60 4.36 5.29
CA PRO A 154 -19.85 4.60 6.71
C PRO A 154 -19.96 3.31 7.54
N GLU A 155 -20.21 2.17 6.90
CA GLU A 155 -20.24 0.87 7.58
C GLU A 155 -18.86 0.39 8.06
N PHE A 156 -17.76 0.92 7.51
CA PHE A 156 -16.41 0.56 7.92
C PHE A 156 -15.90 1.48 9.03
N ASP A 157 -16.55 1.42 10.19
CA ASP A 157 -16.22 2.24 11.36
C ASP A 157 -15.10 1.62 12.21
N LEU A 158 -13.86 1.77 11.73
CA LEU A 158 -12.65 1.41 12.48
C LEU A 158 -11.88 2.69 12.83
N ALA A 159 -11.22 2.70 13.99
CA ALA A 159 -10.38 3.84 14.42
C ALA A 159 -9.35 4.23 13.33
N ILE A 160 -8.63 3.25 12.80
CA ILE A 160 -7.65 3.47 11.73
C ILE A 160 -8.28 4.05 10.44
N ILE A 161 -9.52 3.70 10.11
CA ILE A 161 -10.19 4.24 8.91
C ILE A 161 -10.54 5.72 9.12
N ARG A 162 -11.03 6.08 10.31
CA ARG A 162 -11.28 7.48 10.69
C ARG A 162 -10.00 8.31 10.72
N GLU A 163 -8.90 7.73 11.22
CA GLU A 163 -7.59 8.38 11.18
C GLU A 163 -7.10 8.61 9.75
N ILE A 164 -7.24 7.62 8.86
CA ILE A 164 -6.88 7.78 7.45
C ILE A 164 -7.73 8.87 6.81
N GLN A 165 -9.05 8.90 7.05
CA GLN A 165 -9.93 9.97 6.53
C GLN A 165 -9.43 11.36 6.93
N GLY A 166 -9.12 11.57 8.21
CA GLY A 166 -8.58 12.84 8.70
C GLY A 166 -7.21 13.18 8.10
N ALA A 167 -6.33 12.19 7.98
CA ALA A 167 -5.01 12.37 7.41
C ALA A 167 -5.06 12.72 5.91
N LEU A 168 -5.98 12.17 5.13
CA LEU A 168 -6.14 12.57 3.72
C LEU A 168 -6.53 14.04 3.58
N VAL A 169 -7.35 14.57 4.49
CA VAL A 169 -7.67 16.01 4.54
C VAL A 169 -6.42 16.83 4.82
N GLU A 170 -5.57 16.38 5.74
CA GLU A 170 -4.31 17.06 6.06
C GLU A 170 -3.28 17.00 4.92
N VAL A 171 -3.22 15.88 4.19
CA VAL A 171 -2.28 15.69 3.06
C VAL A 171 -2.69 16.49 1.83
N LYS A 172 -3.99 16.69 1.57
CA LYS A 172 -4.48 17.38 0.37
C LYS A 172 -3.76 18.71 0.08
N PRO A 173 -3.69 19.69 1.00
CA PRO A 173 -3.01 20.97 0.71
C PRO A 173 -1.49 20.85 0.55
N LEU A 174 -0.88 19.73 0.92
CA LEU A 174 0.57 19.50 0.78
C LEU A 174 0.94 18.97 -0.61
N ILE A 175 -0.01 18.33 -1.29
CA ILE A 175 0.19 17.80 -2.65
C ILE A 175 -0.50 18.65 -3.72
N ASP A 176 -1.61 19.31 -3.39
CA ASP A 176 -2.41 20.14 -4.30
C ASP A 176 -1.91 21.59 -4.30
N VAL A 177 -0.73 21.79 -4.88
CA VAL A 177 -0.01 23.07 -4.89
C VAL A 177 -0.21 23.87 -6.18
N GLY A 178 -1.10 23.41 -7.07
CA GLY A 178 -1.38 24.04 -8.35
C GLY A 178 -0.14 24.06 -9.26
N ASN A 179 0.27 25.26 -9.70
CA ASN A 179 1.47 25.40 -10.54
C ASN A 179 2.77 25.56 -9.73
N ALA A 180 2.70 25.55 -8.39
CA ALA A 180 3.88 25.60 -7.53
C ALA A 180 4.52 24.22 -7.38
N HIS A 181 5.72 24.18 -6.79
CA HIS A 181 6.42 22.93 -6.50
C HIS A 181 6.16 22.46 -5.08
N ILE A 182 6.10 21.14 -4.89
CA ILE A 182 5.98 20.54 -3.56
C ILE A 182 7.28 20.79 -2.77
N SER A 183 7.17 21.44 -1.61
CA SER A 183 8.32 21.84 -0.81
C SER A 183 8.94 20.68 -0.02
N PRO A 184 10.23 20.76 0.38
CA PRO A 184 10.85 19.77 1.26
C PRO A 184 10.09 19.56 2.58
N GLU A 185 9.55 20.64 3.15
CA GLU A 185 8.76 20.60 4.38
C GLU A 185 7.44 19.85 4.17
N SER A 186 6.81 20.04 3.00
CA SER A 186 5.60 19.33 2.61
C SER A 186 5.89 17.83 2.45
N VAL A 187 6.97 17.45 1.77
CA VAL A 187 7.40 16.05 1.64
C VAL A 187 7.64 15.42 3.01
N LYS A 188 8.36 16.11 3.89
CA LYS A 188 8.63 15.63 5.25
C LYS A 188 7.33 15.43 6.05
N LYS A 189 6.41 16.40 5.99
CA LYS A 189 5.13 16.31 6.69
C LYS A 189 4.26 15.16 6.17
N ILE A 190 4.21 14.95 4.85
CA ILE A 190 3.51 13.79 4.25
C ILE A 190 4.15 12.48 4.74
N ASN A 191 5.48 12.41 4.80
CA ASN A 191 6.18 11.23 5.31
C ASN A 191 5.79 10.91 6.76
N GLU A 192 5.79 11.91 7.64
CA GLU A 192 5.40 11.75 9.05
C GLU A 192 3.96 11.23 9.18
N ILE A 193 3.02 11.80 8.43
CA ILE A 193 1.60 11.38 8.42
C ILE A 193 1.48 9.94 7.97
N THR A 194 2.04 9.61 6.80
CA THR A 194 1.94 8.27 6.20
C THR A 194 2.66 7.21 7.02
N THR A 195 3.78 7.52 7.67
CA THR A 195 4.51 6.61 8.59
C THR A 195 3.67 6.27 9.83
N ARG A 196 2.96 7.26 10.40
CA ARG A 196 2.04 7.05 11.52
C ARG A 196 0.85 6.17 11.10
N LEU A 197 0.24 6.46 9.94
CA LEU A 197 -0.86 5.66 9.42
C LEU A 197 -0.43 4.22 9.14
N ASP A 198 0.75 4.03 8.53
CA ASP A 198 1.29 2.71 8.23
C ASP A 198 1.48 1.90 9.52
N SER A 199 2.04 2.52 10.56
CA SER A 199 2.15 1.93 11.90
C SER A 199 0.77 1.48 12.41
N GLY A 200 -0.23 2.37 12.37
CA GLY A 200 -1.60 2.05 12.76
C GLY A 200 -2.27 0.97 11.90
N ILE A 201 -1.92 0.83 10.63
CA ILE A 201 -2.44 -0.26 9.78
C ILE A 201 -1.88 -1.61 10.24
N VAL A 202 -0.60 -1.68 10.62
CA VAL A 202 0.09 -2.95 10.94
C VAL A 202 0.00 -3.36 12.42
N THR A 203 -0.19 -2.43 13.35
CA THR A 203 -0.25 -2.73 14.80
C THR A 203 -1.66 -2.67 15.35
N ARG A 204 -2.06 -3.65 16.17
CA ARG A 204 -3.29 -3.52 16.97
C ARG A 204 -3.04 -2.50 18.10
N ASP A 205 -3.86 -1.46 18.18
CA ASP A 205 -3.88 -0.53 19.32
C ASP A 205 -4.24 -1.26 20.62
#